data_AF-A0AAD6WSM0-F1
#
_entry.id   AF-A0AAD6WSM0-F1
#
_cell.length_a   1.000
_cell.length_b   1.000
_cell.length_c   1.000
_cell.angle_alpha   90.00
_cell.angle_beta   90.00
_cell.angle_gamma   90.00
#
_symmetry.space_group_name_H-M   'P 1'
#
loop_
_entity.id
_entity.type
_entity.pdbx_description
1 polymer ?
#
loop_
_entity_poly.entity_id
_entity_poly.type
_entity_poly.pdbx_seq_one_letter_code
_entity_poly.pdbx_strand_id
1 'polypeptide(L)'
;MLVQFVSFLSLAASQAQALTTPAQAATSLGYLKATSDGKVIGYISKTLNANGEFEGVSPDKDSNDVAHRMLVSIDQSVTGPQSLVVENLAAADADWPFLGGIGGVNGTTIGSAGNYLLIGGTTQTLPGNPALRCGNTFTDRTGEQRNCASAFWVYNATTSAVTPQWTNDDGSVVVGDIGFVNEAFIITGGIEQFEAVWEDKVEWLNLTLQTS
;
A
#
# COMPACT_ATOMS: atom_id res chain seq x y z
N MET A 1 0.50 85.64 3.42
CA MET A 1 -0.12 84.30 3.44
C MET A 1 1.02 83.29 3.33
N LEU A 2 1.50 82.79 4.48
CA LEU A 2 2.65 81.86 4.57
C LEU A 2 2.09 80.52 5.07
N VAL A 3 2.20 79.47 4.28
CA VAL A 3 1.66 78.13 4.60
C VAL A 3 2.80 77.29 5.15
N GLN A 4 2.65 76.83 6.39
CA GLN A 4 3.64 76.03 7.13
C GLN A 4 3.30 74.54 6.93
N PHE A 5 4.21 73.78 6.32
CA PHE A 5 4.08 72.32 6.18
C PHE A 5 4.69 71.63 7.40
N VAL A 6 3.88 70.88 8.14
CA VAL A 6 4.33 69.98 9.21
C VAL A 6 4.50 68.58 8.61
N SER A 7 5.72 68.06 8.67
CA SER A 7 6.04 66.71 8.21
C SER A 7 5.96 65.75 9.40
N PHE A 8 5.12 64.71 9.31
CA PHE A 8 5.08 63.62 10.27
C PHE A 8 5.77 62.39 9.68
N LEU A 9 6.94 62.04 10.23
CA LEU A 9 7.58 60.74 9.99
C LEU A 9 6.91 59.70 10.91
N SER A 10 6.18 58.73 10.34
CA SER A 10 5.74 57.55 11.10
C SER A 10 6.77 56.43 10.95
N LEU A 11 7.31 55.96 12.08
CA LEU A 11 8.17 54.78 12.13
C LEU A 11 7.29 53.53 12.20
N ALA A 12 7.23 52.74 11.12
CA ALA A 12 6.56 51.44 11.13
C ALA A 12 7.58 50.36 11.54
N ALA A 13 7.38 49.73 12.70
CA ALA A 13 8.16 48.59 13.14
C ALA A 13 7.72 47.33 12.38
N SER A 14 8.62 46.76 11.58
CA SER A 14 8.40 45.50 10.86
C SER A 14 8.48 44.32 11.82
N GLN A 15 7.35 43.67 12.11
CA GLN A 15 7.36 42.38 12.81
C GLN A 15 7.74 41.28 11.82
N ALA A 16 8.91 40.69 12.00
CA ALA A 16 9.31 39.48 11.29
C ALA A 16 8.49 38.29 11.80
N GLN A 17 7.57 37.78 10.99
CA GLN A 17 6.90 36.51 11.26
C GLN A 17 7.90 35.37 11.02
N ALA A 18 8.22 34.62 12.07
CA ALA A 18 9.03 33.41 11.93
C ALA A 18 8.25 32.38 11.12
N LEU A 19 8.78 32.01 9.94
CA LEU A 19 8.30 30.88 9.16
C LEU A 19 8.61 29.61 9.97
N THR A 20 7.58 29.00 10.54
CA THR A 20 7.71 27.68 11.15
C THR A 20 7.90 26.67 10.03
N THR A 21 9.06 26.00 9.99
CA THR A 21 9.30 24.86 9.11
C THR A 21 8.22 23.81 9.38
N PRO A 22 7.52 23.27 8.36
CA PRO A 22 6.59 22.18 8.56
C PRO A 22 7.29 21.03 9.26
N ALA A 23 6.67 20.46 10.28
CA ALA A 23 7.17 19.24 10.91
C ALA A 23 7.29 18.16 9.83
N GLN A 24 8.47 17.56 9.69
CA GLN A 24 8.69 16.44 8.77
C GLN A 24 7.72 15.32 9.13
N ALA A 25 6.95 14.84 8.15
CA ALA A 25 6.05 13.72 8.34
C ALA A 25 6.84 12.51 8.88
N ALA A 26 6.30 11.84 9.90
CA ALA A 26 6.96 10.69 10.50
C ALA A 26 6.85 9.50 9.54
N THR A 27 7.88 9.28 8.73
CA THR A 27 8.01 8.08 7.91
C THR A 27 8.56 6.94 8.75
N SER A 28 7.95 5.76 8.66
CA SER A 28 8.50 4.53 9.27
C SER A 28 8.89 3.53 8.21
N LEU A 29 9.99 2.82 8.48
CA LEU A 29 10.50 1.71 7.68
C LEU A 29 10.25 0.39 8.42
N GLY A 30 9.77 -0.63 7.72
CA GLY A 30 9.56 -1.93 8.33
C GLY A 30 9.23 -3.04 7.35
N TYR A 31 9.15 -4.25 7.87
CA TYR A 31 8.76 -5.44 7.11
C TYR A 31 7.28 -5.74 7.32
N LEU A 32 6.59 -6.18 6.27
CA LEU A 32 5.19 -6.61 6.36
C LEU A 32 5.12 -8.05 6.85
N LYS A 33 4.83 -8.23 8.14
CA LYS A 33 4.69 -9.52 8.80
C LYS A 33 3.27 -10.05 8.67
N ALA A 34 3.14 -11.28 8.19
CA ALA A 34 1.89 -12.00 8.07
C ALA A 34 1.67 -12.96 9.25
N THR A 35 0.47 -12.89 9.85
CA THR A 35 0.07 -13.75 10.96
C THR A 35 -1.31 -14.37 10.73
N SER A 36 -1.53 -15.59 11.20
CA SER A 36 -2.82 -16.28 11.21
C SER A 36 -3.04 -16.88 12.59
N ASP A 37 -4.20 -16.67 13.20
CA ASP A 37 -4.53 -17.10 14.57
C ASP A 37 -3.44 -16.78 15.62
N GLY A 38 -2.82 -15.60 15.48
CA GLY A 38 -1.73 -15.14 16.36
C GLY A 38 -0.36 -15.80 16.12
N LYS A 39 -0.27 -16.76 15.19
CA LYS A 39 1.00 -17.37 14.76
C LYS A 39 1.60 -16.59 13.59
N VAL A 40 2.91 -16.40 13.60
CA VAL A 40 3.64 -15.87 12.43
C VAL A 40 3.68 -16.93 11.34
N ILE A 41 3.13 -16.60 10.18
CA ILE A 41 3.16 -17.46 8.99
C ILE A 41 4.37 -17.09 8.12
N GLY A 42 4.68 -15.80 8.06
CA GLY A 42 5.81 -15.30 7.28
C GLY A 42 5.82 -13.79 7.13
N TYR A 43 6.38 -13.35 6.02
CA TYR A 43 6.46 -11.97 5.57
C TYR A 43 6.16 -11.92 4.07
N ILE A 44 5.79 -10.74 3.56
CA ILE A 44 5.78 -10.51 2.11
C ILE A 44 7.23 -10.47 1.61
N SER A 45 7.52 -11.22 0.55
CA SER A 45 8.81 -11.24 -0.13
C SER A 45 8.93 -10.05 -1.07
N LYS A 46 10.15 -9.52 -1.22
CA LYS A 46 10.49 -8.52 -2.23
C LYS A 46 10.63 -9.13 -3.64
N THR A 47 10.64 -10.46 -3.74
CA THR A 47 10.79 -11.20 -4.99
C THR A 47 9.43 -11.40 -5.63
N LEU A 48 9.39 -11.22 -6.95
CA LEU A 48 8.23 -11.52 -7.77
C LEU A 48 8.34 -12.94 -8.33
N ASN A 49 7.21 -13.65 -8.40
CA ASN A 49 7.13 -14.92 -9.12
C ASN A 49 7.13 -14.69 -10.65
N ALA A 50 7.00 -15.78 -11.41
CA ALA A 50 6.99 -15.73 -12.88
C ALA A 50 5.82 -14.91 -13.48
N ASN A 51 4.73 -14.74 -12.72
CA ASN A 51 3.56 -13.94 -13.11
C ASN A 51 3.66 -12.49 -12.66
N GLY A 52 4.72 -12.08 -11.95
CA GLY A 52 4.85 -10.72 -11.45
C GLY A 52 4.06 -10.45 -10.17
N GLU A 53 3.79 -11.47 -9.35
CA GLU A 53 3.13 -11.35 -8.04
C GLU A 53 4.18 -11.46 -6.94
N PHE A 54 4.03 -10.72 -5.84
CA PHE A 54 4.93 -10.88 -4.70
C PHE A 54 4.67 -12.20 -3.98
N GLU A 55 5.75 -12.93 -3.71
CA GLU A 55 5.71 -14.23 -3.02
C GLU A 55 5.69 -14.09 -1.50
N GLY A 56 5.32 -15.15 -0.79
CA GLY A 56 5.49 -15.25 0.67
C GLY A 56 6.87 -15.80 1.05
N VAL A 57 7.45 -15.31 2.14
CA VAL A 57 8.64 -15.91 2.76
C VAL A 57 8.34 -16.32 4.20
N SER A 58 8.73 -17.53 4.59
CA SER A 58 8.48 -18.05 5.94
C SER A 58 9.80 -18.32 6.67
N PRO A 59 10.00 -17.82 7.91
CA PRO A 59 11.20 -18.08 8.72
C PRO A 59 11.48 -19.57 8.94
N ASP A 60 10.43 -20.40 8.98
CA ASP A 60 10.54 -21.83 9.23
C ASP A 60 11.01 -22.60 7.97
N LYS A 61 10.93 -21.98 6.79
CA LYS A 61 11.20 -22.62 5.49
C LYS A 61 12.40 -22.03 4.75
N ASP A 62 12.80 -20.81 5.09
CA ASP A 62 13.89 -20.09 4.43
C ASP A 62 14.92 -19.57 5.44
N SER A 63 16.14 -20.11 5.39
CA SER A 63 17.25 -19.67 6.24
C SER A 63 17.78 -18.27 5.89
N ASN A 64 17.40 -17.73 4.74
CA ASN A 64 17.72 -16.38 4.29
C ASN A 64 16.52 -15.44 4.36
N ASP A 65 15.49 -15.77 5.14
CA ASP A 65 14.21 -15.07 5.12
C ASP A 65 14.36 -13.54 5.19
N VAL A 66 15.17 -13.02 6.12
CA VAL A 66 15.44 -11.58 6.30
C VAL A 66 15.89 -10.90 5.01
N ALA A 67 16.73 -11.55 4.19
CA ALA A 67 17.23 -10.98 2.94
C ALA A 67 16.15 -10.89 1.87
N HIS A 68 15.12 -11.74 1.95
CA HIS A 68 13.98 -11.76 1.03
C HIS A 68 12.78 -10.95 1.51
N ARG A 69 12.70 -10.57 2.79
CA ARG A 69 11.60 -9.74 3.31
C ARG A 69 11.52 -8.39 2.57
N MET A 70 10.29 -8.01 2.21
CA MET A 70 9.98 -6.70 1.65
C MET A 70 10.11 -5.62 2.72
N LEU A 71 11.00 -4.65 2.47
CA LEU A 71 11.11 -3.44 3.27
C LEU A 71 10.21 -2.38 2.65
N VAL A 72 9.28 -1.84 3.44
CA VAL A 72 8.38 -0.77 2.99
C VAL A 72 8.54 0.49 3.82
N SER A 73 8.32 1.65 3.20
CA SER A 73 8.12 2.91 3.91
C SER A 73 6.65 3.32 3.93
N ILE A 74 6.26 3.92 5.05
CA ILE A 74 4.90 4.39 5.29
C ILE A 74 4.88 5.78 5.93
N ASP A 75 3.95 6.64 5.52
CA ASP A 75 3.70 7.92 6.17
C ASP A 75 2.72 7.73 7.34
N GLN A 76 3.23 7.85 8.56
CA GLN A 76 2.43 7.67 9.77
C GLN A 76 1.53 8.88 10.08
N SER A 77 1.68 10.00 9.36
CA SER A 77 0.79 11.15 9.49
C SER A 77 -0.52 10.98 8.71
N VAL A 78 -0.58 10.00 7.79
CA VAL A 78 -1.76 9.70 6.98
C VAL A 78 -2.65 8.68 7.71
N THR A 79 -3.91 9.06 7.95
CA THR A 79 -4.90 8.22 8.67
C THR A 79 -5.86 7.46 7.73
N GLY A 80 -5.73 7.66 6.42
CA GLY A 80 -6.55 7.02 5.40
C GLY A 80 -5.73 6.19 4.41
N PRO A 81 -6.33 5.82 3.26
CA PRO A 81 -5.64 5.10 2.21
C PRO A 81 -4.39 5.85 1.72
N GLN A 82 -3.28 5.12 1.61
CA GLN A 82 -1.98 5.61 1.13
C GLN A 82 -1.26 4.53 0.32
N SER A 83 -0.24 4.94 -0.43
CA SER A 83 0.69 4.01 -1.08
C SER A 83 1.79 3.61 -0.10
N LEU A 84 2.22 2.35 -0.17
CA LEU A 84 3.44 1.89 0.49
C LEU A 84 4.55 1.81 -0.55
N VAL A 85 5.70 2.43 -0.28
CA VAL A 85 6.86 2.36 -1.17
C VAL A 85 7.70 1.16 -0.78
N VAL A 86 8.10 0.35 -1.75
CA VAL A 86 9.01 -0.78 -1.54
C VAL A 86 10.45 -0.31 -1.74
N GLU A 87 11.24 -0.35 -0.67
CA GLU A 87 12.56 0.29 -0.59
C GLU A 87 13.70 -0.63 -1.03
N ASN A 88 13.44 -1.92 -1.18
CA ASN A 88 14.46 -2.93 -1.43
C ASN A 88 14.17 -3.84 -2.64
N LEU A 89 13.42 -3.32 -3.63
CA LEU A 89 13.19 -4.04 -4.90
C LEU A 89 14.49 -4.30 -5.67
N ALA A 90 14.48 -5.35 -6.47
CA ALA A 90 15.53 -5.58 -7.45
C ALA A 90 15.53 -4.47 -8.50
N ALA A 91 16.70 -4.13 -9.04
CA ALA A 91 16.84 -3.06 -10.03
C ALA A 91 16.00 -3.31 -11.30
N ALA A 92 15.72 -4.57 -11.65
CA ALA A 92 14.89 -4.93 -12.79
C ALA A 92 13.40 -4.58 -12.59
N ASP A 93 12.96 -4.36 -11.35
CA ASP A 93 11.55 -4.09 -11.00
C ASP A 93 11.36 -2.67 -10.44
N ALA A 94 12.39 -1.81 -10.56
CA ALA A 94 12.41 -0.47 -9.97
C ALA A 94 11.37 0.50 -10.55
N ASP A 95 10.83 0.21 -11.73
CA ASP A 95 9.76 0.98 -12.36
C ASP A 95 8.39 0.81 -11.66
N TRP A 96 8.29 -0.17 -10.75
CA TRP A 96 7.06 -0.53 -10.04
C TRP A 96 7.20 -0.39 -8.51
N PRO A 97 7.59 0.79 -7.98
CA PRO A 97 8.08 0.91 -6.60
C PRO A 97 6.99 0.86 -5.53
N PHE A 98 5.70 0.78 -5.90
CA PHE A 98 4.61 0.78 -4.93
C PHE A 98 4.00 -0.60 -4.77
N LEU A 99 3.80 -1.03 -3.53
CA LEU A 99 3.03 -2.24 -3.22
C LEU A 99 1.57 -2.00 -3.61
N GLY A 100 1.09 -2.74 -4.61
CA GLY A 100 -0.20 -2.51 -5.23
C GLY A 100 -1.10 -3.74 -5.27
N GLY A 101 -2.39 -3.49 -5.48
CA GLY A 101 -3.40 -4.47 -5.79
C GLY A 101 -3.64 -4.46 -7.29
N ILE A 102 -3.60 -5.65 -7.90
CA ILE A 102 -3.79 -5.86 -9.34
C ILE A 102 -5.03 -6.72 -9.50
N GLY A 103 -5.98 -6.32 -10.35
CA GLY A 103 -7.22 -7.08 -10.55
C GLY A 103 -6.95 -8.52 -10.97
N GLY A 104 -7.59 -9.47 -10.31
CA GLY A 104 -7.58 -10.88 -10.69
C GLY A 104 -8.35 -11.14 -11.98
N VAL A 105 -8.50 -12.42 -12.33
CA VAL A 105 -9.15 -12.82 -13.60
C VAL A 105 -10.62 -12.38 -13.68
N ASN A 106 -11.31 -12.28 -12.54
CA ASN A 106 -12.73 -11.91 -12.48
C ASN A 106 -12.99 -10.39 -12.32
N GLY A 107 -11.93 -9.56 -12.32
CA GLY A 107 -12.03 -8.11 -12.28
C GLY A 107 -11.63 -7.48 -10.94
N THR A 108 -11.98 -6.20 -10.77
CA THR A 108 -11.52 -5.34 -9.67
C THR A 108 -12.60 -4.99 -8.65
N THR A 109 -13.85 -5.40 -8.86
CA THR A 109 -14.94 -5.14 -7.91
C THR A 109 -15.00 -6.26 -6.87
N ILE A 110 -14.37 -6.09 -5.71
CA ILE A 110 -14.29 -7.11 -4.65
C ILE A 110 -15.44 -7.00 -3.63
N GLY A 111 -15.67 -8.07 -2.87
CA GLY A 111 -16.79 -8.18 -1.92
C GLY A 111 -18.06 -8.80 -2.51
N SER A 112 -18.01 -9.20 -3.78
CA SER A 112 -19.05 -9.99 -4.43
C SER A 112 -18.42 -10.95 -5.46
N ALA A 113 -19.15 -12.02 -5.79
CA ALA A 113 -18.83 -12.95 -6.88
C ALA A 113 -17.44 -13.61 -6.85
N GLY A 114 -16.79 -13.67 -5.67
CA GLY A 114 -15.45 -14.26 -5.52
C GLY A 114 -14.34 -13.51 -6.26
N ASN A 115 -14.54 -12.22 -6.54
CA ASN A 115 -13.52 -11.36 -7.10
C ASN A 115 -12.39 -11.13 -6.09
N TYR A 116 -11.17 -10.99 -6.60
CA TYR A 116 -9.97 -10.81 -5.80
C TYR A 116 -8.94 -9.96 -6.54
N LEU A 117 -7.97 -9.49 -5.78
CA LEU A 117 -6.79 -8.79 -6.27
C LEU A 117 -5.56 -9.64 -5.97
N LEU A 118 -4.59 -9.59 -6.86
CA LEU A 118 -3.22 -10.05 -6.65
C LEU A 118 -2.41 -8.93 -6.02
N ILE A 119 -1.37 -9.29 -5.26
CA ILE A 119 -0.42 -8.30 -4.72
C ILE A 119 0.84 -8.27 -5.59
N GLY A 120 1.20 -7.10 -6.10
CA GLY A 120 2.34 -6.91 -6.99
C GLY A 120 2.89 -5.48 -6.95
N GLY A 121 3.92 -5.21 -7.77
CA GLY A 121 4.46 -3.86 -7.93
C GLY A 121 3.60 -3.04 -8.89
N THR A 122 3.45 -1.74 -8.62
CA THR A 122 2.62 -0.82 -9.41
C THR A 122 3.23 0.57 -9.53
N THR A 123 2.75 1.35 -10.51
CA THR A 123 2.90 2.82 -10.50
C THR A 123 1.98 3.45 -9.46
N GLN A 124 2.27 4.69 -9.04
CA GLN A 124 1.42 5.39 -8.08
C GLN A 124 0.00 5.65 -8.60
N THR A 125 -1.01 5.43 -7.75
CA THR A 125 -2.38 5.92 -7.97
C THR A 125 -2.80 6.86 -6.85
N LEU A 126 -3.89 7.61 -7.06
CA LEU A 126 -4.44 8.49 -6.03
C LEU A 126 -5.27 7.69 -5.02
N PRO A 127 -5.21 8.06 -3.72
CA PRO A 127 -6.10 7.49 -2.71
C PRO A 127 -7.58 7.64 -3.05
N GLY A 128 -8.36 6.57 -2.80
CA GLY A 128 -9.82 6.58 -2.98
C GLY A 128 -10.31 6.50 -4.43
N ASN A 129 -9.42 6.40 -5.41
CA ASN A 129 -9.82 6.07 -6.78
C ASN A 129 -10.08 4.57 -6.92
N PRO A 130 -11.03 4.16 -7.77
CA PRO A 130 -11.14 2.77 -8.19
C PRO A 130 -9.88 2.33 -8.94
N ALA A 131 -9.76 1.02 -9.20
CA ALA A 131 -8.69 0.52 -10.02
C ALA A 131 -8.76 1.12 -11.43
N LEU A 132 -7.62 1.62 -11.89
CA LEU A 132 -7.48 2.20 -13.23
C LEU A 132 -6.49 1.37 -14.02
N ARG A 133 -6.44 1.63 -15.32
CA ARG A 133 -5.36 1.12 -16.15
C ARG A 133 -4.06 1.81 -15.75
N CYS A 134 -3.25 1.13 -14.95
CA CYS A 134 -1.91 1.58 -14.54
C CYS A 134 -0.85 0.53 -14.88
N GLY A 135 0.41 0.96 -14.84
CA GLY A 135 1.54 0.06 -15.00
C GLY A 135 1.70 -0.82 -13.76
N ASN A 136 1.95 -2.11 -13.97
CA ASN A 136 2.07 -3.10 -12.92
C ASN A 136 2.92 -4.30 -13.36
N THR A 137 3.49 -4.98 -12.38
CA THR A 137 4.39 -6.12 -12.58
C THR A 137 3.71 -7.30 -13.28
N PHE A 138 2.43 -7.57 -13.03
CA PHE A 138 1.73 -8.67 -13.68
C PHE A 138 1.61 -8.45 -15.19
N THR A 139 1.14 -7.28 -15.60
CA THR A 139 1.03 -6.91 -17.01
C THR A 139 2.40 -6.89 -17.69
N ASP A 140 3.44 -6.43 -17.00
CA ASP A 140 4.81 -6.42 -17.52
C ASP A 140 5.34 -7.84 -17.79
N ARG A 141 5.08 -8.79 -16.88
CA ARG A 141 5.57 -10.19 -17.00
C ARG A 141 4.75 -11.04 -17.96
N THR A 142 3.43 -10.85 -18.00
CA THR A 142 2.51 -11.72 -18.75
C THR A 142 2.07 -11.13 -20.09
N GLY A 143 2.17 -9.81 -20.26
CA GLY A 143 1.56 -9.09 -21.37
C GLY A 143 0.04 -8.90 -21.25
N GLU A 144 -0.59 -9.46 -20.22
CA GLU A 144 -2.02 -9.33 -19.99
C GLU A 144 -2.33 -8.04 -19.23
N GLN A 145 -3.06 -7.13 -19.88
CA GLN A 145 -3.44 -5.88 -19.24
C GLN A 145 -4.40 -6.13 -18.07
N ARG A 146 -4.00 -5.69 -16.87
CA ARG A 146 -4.85 -5.63 -15.69
C ARG A 146 -4.96 -4.19 -15.18
N ASN A 147 -6.06 -3.90 -14.51
CA ASN A 147 -6.22 -2.65 -13.75
C ASN A 147 -5.57 -2.82 -12.39
N CYS A 148 -5.09 -1.72 -11.81
CA CYS A 148 -4.41 -1.72 -10.52
C CYS A 148 -4.74 -0.47 -9.69
N ALA A 149 -4.36 -0.52 -8.42
CA ALA A 149 -4.22 0.65 -7.55
C ALA A 149 -3.08 0.42 -6.57
N SER A 150 -2.45 1.50 -6.10
CA SER A 150 -1.40 1.45 -5.08
C SER A 150 -1.79 2.15 -3.78
N ALA A 151 -2.63 3.18 -3.86
CA ALA A 151 -3.03 4.00 -2.71
C ALA A 151 -4.30 3.49 -2.01
N PHE A 152 -4.27 2.25 -1.53
CA PHE A 152 -5.40 1.62 -0.82
C PHE A 152 -4.99 1.03 0.54
N TRP A 153 -3.74 1.19 0.97
CA TRP A 153 -3.28 0.68 2.27
C TRP A 153 -3.64 1.66 3.38
N VAL A 154 -4.20 1.15 4.48
CA VAL A 154 -4.47 1.90 5.70
C VAL A 154 -3.57 1.36 6.80
N TYR A 155 -2.96 2.27 7.57
CA TYR A 155 -2.10 1.91 8.68
C TYR A 155 -2.64 2.42 10.00
N ASN A 156 -2.71 1.51 10.97
CA ASN A 156 -3.06 1.83 12.33
C ASN A 156 -1.78 1.95 13.17
N ALA A 157 -1.39 3.17 13.50
CA ALA A 157 -0.17 3.43 14.29
C ALA A 157 -0.22 2.87 15.73
N THR A 158 -1.40 2.54 16.26
CA THR A 158 -1.54 1.96 17.61
C THR A 158 -1.29 0.44 17.61
N THR A 159 -1.77 -0.26 16.58
CA THR A 159 -1.66 -1.73 16.48
C THR A 159 -0.58 -2.19 15.50
N SER A 160 0.01 -1.26 14.77
CA SER A 160 0.84 -1.49 13.58
C SER A 160 0.15 -2.28 12.47
N ALA A 161 -1.17 -2.42 12.50
CA ALA A 161 -1.91 -3.15 11.47
C ALA A 161 -1.84 -2.42 10.13
N VAL A 162 -1.67 -3.17 9.05
CA VAL A 162 -1.72 -2.70 7.67
C VAL A 162 -2.87 -3.42 6.98
N THR A 163 -3.91 -2.69 6.61
CA THR A 163 -5.15 -3.25 6.06
C THR A 163 -5.49 -2.63 4.71
N PRO A 164 -5.96 -3.40 3.72
CA PRO A 164 -6.39 -2.84 2.45
C PRO A 164 -7.80 -2.24 2.58
N GLN A 165 -7.99 -1.04 2.05
CA GLN A 165 -9.27 -0.36 1.89
C GLN A 165 -9.44 -0.01 0.41
N TRP A 166 -10.13 -0.90 -0.29
CA TRP A 166 -10.30 -0.86 -1.74
C TRP A 166 -11.51 -0.04 -2.17
N THR A 167 -11.42 0.64 -3.30
CA THR A 167 -12.56 1.32 -3.93
C THR A 167 -12.96 0.55 -5.20
N ASN A 168 -14.19 0.05 -5.24
CA ASN A 168 -14.75 -0.64 -6.39
C ASN A 168 -15.12 0.34 -7.51
N ASP A 169 -15.39 -0.18 -8.71
CA ASP A 169 -15.69 0.62 -9.90
C ASP A 169 -16.99 1.46 -9.76
N ASP A 170 -17.90 1.04 -8.87
CA ASP A 170 -19.13 1.77 -8.52
C ASP A 170 -18.92 2.83 -7.41
N GLY A 171 -17.68 2.99 -6.93
CA GLY A 171 -17.31 3.91 -5.85
C GLY A 171 -17.58 3.36 -4.44
N SER A 172 -18.10 2.14 -4.30
CA SER A 172 -18.21 1.50 -2.99
C SER A 172 -16.83 1.20 -2.41
N VAL A 173 -16.69 1.33 -1.10
CA VAL A 173 -15.43 1.10 -0.39
C VAL A 173 -15.55 -0.19 0.41
N VAL A 174 -14.56 -1.06 0.27
CA VAL A 174 -14.50 -2.37 0.91
C VAL A 174 -13.19 -2.53 1.66
N VAL A 175 -13.26 -2.95 2.93
CA VAL A 175 -12.08 -3.39 3.66
C VAL A 175 -11.76 -4.80 3.19
N GLY A 176 -10.56 -5.01 2.67
CA GLY A 176 -10.18 -6.30 2.11
C GLY A 176 -9.60 -7.26 3.16
N ASP A 177 -9.92 -8.54 3.00
CA ASP A 177 -9.30 -9.66 3.68
C ASP A 177 -8.10 -10.15 2.87
N ILE A 178 -6.97 -10.35 3.53
CA ILE A 178 -5.73 -10.82 2.90
C ILE A 178 -5.64 -12.32 3.05
N GLY A 179 -5.51 -13.04 1.94
CA GLY A 179 -5.33 -14.47 1.89
C GLY A 179 -3.98 -14.86 1.29
N PHE A 180 -3.52 -16.06 1.60
CA PHE A 180 -2.40 -16.71 0.93
C PHE A 180 -2.85 -18.06 0.38
N VAL A 181 -2.70 -18.25 -0.93
CA VAL A 181 -3.16 -19.42 -1.67
C VAL A 181 -2.26 -19.65 -2.86
N ASN A 182 -1.89 -20.90 -3.13
CA ASN A 182 -1.03 -21.28 -4.25
C ASN A 182 0.24 -20.43 -4.38
N GLU A 183 0.90 -20.15 -3.24
CA GLU A 183 2.14 -19.35 -3.13
C GLU A 183 2.01 -17.84 -3.43
N ALA A 184 0.79 -17.35 -3.70
CA ALA A 184 0.50 -15.96 -3.96
C ALA A 184 -0.36 -15.33 -2.84
N PHE A 185 -0.17 -14.04 -2.60
CA PHE A 185 -1.09 -13.26 -1.79
C PHE A 185 -2.26 -12.75 -2.61
N ILE A 186 -3.44 -12.83 -2.02
CA ILE A 186 -4.67 -12.30 -2.57
C ILE A 186 -5.32 -11.31 -1.61
N ILE A 187 -6.18 -10.44 -2.15
CA ILE A 187 -7.09 -9.60 -1.38
C ILE A 187 -8.50 -9.81 -1.91
N THR A 188 -9.46 -10.10 -1.03
CA THR A 188 -10.89 -10.13 -1.39
C THR A 188 -11.68 -9.26 -0.43
N GLY A 189 -12.94 -8.99 -0.74
CA GLY A 189 -13.86 -8.22 0.11
C GLY A 189 -14.87 -9.07 0.86
N GLY A 190 -14.73 -10.40 0.79
CA GLY A 190 -15.65 -11.36 1.40
C GLY A 190 -15.13 -12.79 1.29
N ILE A 191 -14.66 -13.33 2.41
CA ILE A 191 -14.09 -14.67 2.53
C ILE A 191 -15.06 -15.74 2.01
N GLU A 192 -16.31 -15.73 2.49
CA GLU A 192 -17.31 -16.74 2.13
C GLU A 192 -17.62 -16.73 0.63
N GLN A 193 -17.72 -15.55 0.01
CA GLN A 193 -17.97 -15.42 -1.43
C GLN A 193 -16.77 -15.87 -2.25
N PHE A 194 -15.55 -15.63 -1.77
CA PHE A 194 -14.33 -16.11 -2.40
C PHE A 194 -14.26 -17.64 -2.35
N GLU A 195 -14.40 -18.23 -1.16
CA GLU A 195 -14.33 -19.69 -0.95
C GLU A 195 -15.49 -20.45 -1.62
N ALA A 196 -16.64 -19.81 -1.87
CA ALA A 196 -17.73 -20.40 -2.63
C ALA A 196 -17.43 -20.54 -4.14
N VAL A 197 -16.48 -19.75 -4.67
CA VAL A 197 -16.07 -19.78 -6.09
C VAL A 197 -14.77 -20.56 -6.26
N TRP A 198 -13.87 -20.45 -5.31
CA TRP A 198 -12.54 -21.04 -5.33
C TRP A 198 -12.45 -22.16 -4.29
N GLU A 199 -12.33 -23.40 -4.73
CA GLU A 199 -12.24 -24.58 -3.86
C GLU A 199 -10.86 -24.74 -3.18
N ASP A 200 -9.96 -23.78 -3.40
CA ASP A 200 -8.62 -23.81 -2.83
C ASP A 200 -8.65 -23.44 -1.35
N LYS A 201 -7.81 -24.13 -0.57
CA LYS A 201 -7.62 -23.79 0.83
C LYS A 201 -6.82 -22.49 0.94
N VAL A 202 -7.48 -21.43 1.39
CA VAL A 202 -6.86 -20.13 1.68
C VAL A 202 -6.41 -20.07 3.13
N GLU A 203 -5.20 -19.56 3.37
CA GLU A 203 -4.77 -19.14 4.70
C GLU A 203 -5.02 -17.63 4.85
N TRP A 204 -5.98 -17.25 5.70
CA TRP A 204 -6.32 -15.85 5.94
C TRP A 204 -5.36 -15.21 6.94
N LEU A 205 -4.93 -13.99 6.63
CA LEU A 205 -3.77 -13.34 7.24
C LEU A 205 -4.11 -11.96 7.78
N ASN A 206 -3.46 -11.60 8.88
CA ASN A 206 -3.32 -10.24 9.36
C ASN A 206 -1.91 -9.73 9.04
N LEU A 207 -1.81 -8.56 8.41
CA LEU A 207 -0.54 -7.88 8.18
C LEU A 207 -0.26 -6.84 9.26
N THR A 208 0.99 -6.84 9.72
CA THR A 208 1.51 -5.81 10.62
C THR A 208 2.84 -5.29 10.12
N LEU A 209 3.07 -3.99 10.27
CA LEU A 209 4.38 -3.39 10.06
C LEU A 209 5.29 -3.72 11.25
N GLN A 210 6.36 -4.45 10.99
CA GLN A 210 7.41 -4.71 11.96
C GLN A 210 8.60 -3.80 11.67
N THR A 211 8.74 -2.73 12.46
CA THR A 211 9.92 -1.87 12.45
C THR A 211 11.13 -2.61 13.02
N SER A 212 12.31 -2.36 12.47
CA SER A 212 13.59 -2.88 12.97
C SER A 212 14.02 -2.26 14.29
#